data_AF-A0A381ZIU0-F1
#
_entry.id   AF-A0A381ZIU0-F1
#
_cell.length_a   1.000
_cell.length_b   1.000
_cell.length_c   1.000
_cell.angle_alpha   90.00
_cell.angle_beta   90.00
_cell.angle_gamma   90.00
#
_symmetry.space_group_name_H-M   'P 1'
#
loop_
_entity.id
_entity.type
_entity.pdbx_description
1 polymer ?
#
loop_
_entity_poly.entity_id
_entity_poly.type
_entity_poly.pdbx_seq_one_letter_code
_entity_poly.pdbx_strand_id
1 'polypeptide(L)' 'MNYTKNENRESFLNFSLKGELIKAINKLGFNHPTPIQQKVIPHLMSSNQDLIASAQTGTG' A
#
# COMPACT_ATOMS: atom_id res chain seq x y z
N MET A 1 25.89 6.82 11.28
CA MET A 1 24.44 6.94 11.54
C MET A 1 23.76 5.70 10.99
N ASN A 2 23.41 4.74 11.86
CA ASN A 2 22.75 3.51 11.46
C ASN A 2 21.25 3.76 11.39
N TYR A 3 20.73 3.99 10.18
CA TYR A 3 19.29 3.95 9.96
C TYR A 3 18.85 2.48 9.98
N THR A 4 18.41 1.99 11.13
CA THR A 4 17.60 0.77 11.23
C THR A 4 16.29 1.04 10.50
N LYS A 5 16.27 0.75 9.19
CA LYS A 5 15.04 0.69 8.42
C LYS A 5 14.26 -0.51 8.96
N ASN A 6 13.33 -0.27 9.88
CA ASN A 6 12.31 -1.23 10.26
C ASN A 6 11.51 -1.54 8.99
N GLU A 7 11.89 -2.58 8.26
CA GLU A 7 11.10 -3.12 7.16
C GLU A 7 9.93 -3.90 7.76
N ASN A 8 8.96 -3.17 8.30
CA ASN A 8 7.64 -3.73 8.55
C ASN A 8 7.06 -4.02 7.16
N ARG A 9 7.24 -5.25 6.68
CA ARG A 9 6.72 -5.70 5.39
C ARG A 9 5.22 -5.83 5.52
N GLU A 10 4.52 -4.71 5.42
CA GLU A 10 3.06 -4.74 5.44
C GLU A 10 2.55 -5.57 4.27
N SER A 11 1.44 -6.26 4.48
CA SER A 11 0.77 -7.05 3.45
C SER A 11 -0.46 -6.31 2.98
N PHE A 12 -0.86 -6.52 1.72
CA PHE A 12 -2.18 -6.07 1.27
C PHE A 12 -3.32 -6.65 2.11
N LEU A 13 -3.10 -7.78 2.79
CA LEU A 13 -4.03 -8.39 3.74
C LEU A 13 -4.30 -7.51 4.98
N ASN A 14 -3.40 -6.58 5.31
CA ASN A 14 -3.57 -5.67 6.45
C ASN A 14 -4.54 -4.53 6.11
N PHE A 15 -4.79 -4.28 4.82
CA PHE A 15 -5.84 -3.38 4.41
C PHE A 15 -7.17 -4.15 4.40
N SER A 16 -8.25 -3.55 4.89
CA SER A 16 -9.60 -4.13 4.88
C SER A 16 -10.23 -4.14 3.48
N LEU A 17 -9.49 -4.67 2.49
CA LEU A 17 -9.91 -4.77 1.10
C LEU A 17 -10.82 -5.98 0.90
N LYS A 18 -11.69 -5.90 -0.11
CA LYS A 18 -12.53 -7.04 -0.51
C LYS A 18 -11.66 -8.21 -0.92
N GLY A 19 -12.05 -9.43 -0.55
CA GLY A 19 -11.26 -10.65 -0.83
C GLY A 19 -11.00 -10.90 -2.32
N GLU A 20 -11.87 -10.43 -3.21
CA GLU A 20 -11.65 -10.50 -4.67
C GLU A 20 -10.46 -9.63 -5.12
N LEU A 21 -10.29 -8.44 -4.55
CA LEU A 21 -9.16 -7.57 -4.83
C LEU A 21 -7.85 -8.20 -4.36
N ILE A 22 -7.85 -8.77 -3.16
CA ILE A 22 -6.69 -9.50 -2.62
C ILE A 22 -6.30 -10.66 -3.56
N LYS A 23 -7.27 -11.45 -4.02
CA LYS A 23 -7.01 -12.54 -4.99
C LYS A 23 -6.41 -12.02 -6.30
N ALA A 24 -6.92 -10.90 -6.81
CA ALA A 24 -6.40 -10.29 -8.04
C ALA A 24 -4.97 -9.77 -7.86
N ILE A 25 -4.70 -9.03 -6.77
CA ILE A 25 -3.38 -8.51 -6.41
C ILE A 25 -2.36 -9.66 -6.30
N ASN A 26 -2.72 -10.74 -5.62
CA ASN A 26 -1.88 -11.93 -5.50
C ASN A 26 -1.63 -12.61 -6.85
N LYS A 27 -2.65 -12.72 -7.71
CA LYS A 27 -2.52 -13.30 -9.06
C LYS A 27 -1.58 -12.48 -9.94
N LEU A 28 -1.53 -11.17 -9.74
CA LEU A 28 -0.61 -10.26 -10.43
C LEU A 28 0.83 -10.33 -9.87
N GLY A 29 1.05 -11.05 -8.77
CA GLY A 29 2.36 -11.21 -8.15
C GLY A 29 2.77 -10.04 -7.24
N PHE A 30 1.83 -9.17 -6.87
CA PHE A 30 2.08 -8.06 -5.95
C PHE A 30 2.01 -8.54 -4.49
N ASN A 31 3.17 -8.86 -3.93
CA ASN A 31 3.25 -9.43 -2.58
C ASN A 31 3.20 -8.37 -1.47
N HIS A 32 3.71 -7.17 -1.74
CA HIS A 32 3.82 -6.09 -0.76
C HIS A 32 3.40 -4.75 -1.40
N PRO A 33 2.63 -3.92 -0.68
CA PRO A 33 2.33 -2.57 -1.09
C PRO A 33 3.60 -1.73 -1.13
N THR A 34 3.67 -0.84 -2.11
CA THR A 34 4.80 0.09 -2.24
C THR A 34 4.71 1.19 -1.17
N PRO A 35 5.79 1.94 -0.91
CA PRO A 35 5.77 2.96 0.15
C PRO A 35 4.68 4.02 -0.02
N ILE A 36 4.30 4.34 -1.26
CA ILE A 36 3.20 5.28 -1.52
C ILE A 36 1.85 4.63 -1.22
N GLN A 37 1.63 3.38 -1.65
CA GLN A 37 0.41 2.63 -1.38
C GLN A 37 0.18 2.42 0.12
N GLN A 38 1.22 2.08 0.88
CA GLN A 38 1.18 1.97 2.34
C GLN A 38 0.69 3.25 3.02
N LYS A 39 1.10 4.41 2.51
CA LYS A 39 0.68 5.71 3.04
C LYS A 39 -0.72 6.08 2.58
N VAL A 40 -1.07 5.83 1.31
CA VAL A 40 -2.27 6.36 0.67
C VAL A 40 -3.51 5.51 0.95
N ILE A 41 -3.40 4.18 0.85
CA ILE A 41 -4.55 3.26 0.96
C ILE A 41 -5.33 3.46 2.28
N PRO A 42 -4.68 3.54 3.47
CA PRO A 42 -5.42 3.77 4.71
C PRO A 42 -6.18 5.09 4.75
N HIS A 43 -5.62 6.16 4.16
CA HIS A 43 -6.26 7.48 4.14
C HIS A 43 -7.49 7.48 3.23
N LEU A 44 -7.39 6.87 2.05
CA LEU A 44 -8.52 6.69 1.12
C LEU A 44 -9.63 5.81 1.70
N MET A 45 -9.28 4.84 2.55
CA MET A 45 -10.27 3.98 3.20
C MET A 45 -10.96 4.64 4.39
N SER A 46 -10.30 5.60 5.04
CA SER A 46 -10.80 6.23 6.27
C SER A 46 -11.62 7.49 6.01
N SER A 47 -11.54 8.05 4.80
CA SER A 47 -12.13 9.36 4.47
C SER A 47 -12.62 9.39 3.03
N ASN A 48 -13.71 10.13 2.80
CA ASN A 48 -14.24 10.42 1.46
C ASN A 48 -13.63 11.71 0.87
N GLN A 49 -12.54 12.21 1.43
CA GLN A 49 -11.86 13.41 0.95
C GLN A 49 -10.88 13.07 -0.17
N ASP A 50 -10.71 14.01 -1.09
CA ASP A 50 -9.67 13.93 -2.12
C ASP A 50 -8.27 14.01 -1.48
N LEU A 51 -7.32 13.29 -2.08
CA LEU A 51 -5.94 13.21 -1.62
C LEU A 51 -4.99 13.66 -2.73
N ILE A 52 -4.09 14.60 -2.40
CA ILE A 52 -2.94 14.93 -3.24
C ILE A 52 -1.71 14.20 -2.67
N ALA A 53 -1.12 13.34 -3.48
CA ALA A 53 0.08 12.59 -3.12
C ALA A 53 1.16 12.73 -4.21
N SER A 54 2.43 12.74 -3.80
CA SER A 54 3.57 12.83 -4.71
C SER A 54 4.51 11.64 -4.51
N ALA A 55 4.90 11.00 -5.61
CA ALA A 55 5.82 9.87 -5.63
C ALA A 55 6.66 9.89 -6.92
N GLN A 56 7.80 9.20 -6.89
CA GLN A 56 8.61 9.00 -8.10
C GLN A 56 7.89 8.06 -9.08
N THR A 57 8.17 8.16 -10.38
CA THR A 57 7.59 7.24 -11.37
C THR A 57 7.98 5.79 -11.08
N GLY A 58 7.07 4.85 -11.38
CA GLY A 58 7.32 3.41 -11.18
C GLY A 58 7.18 2.93 -9.73
N THR A 59 6.62 3.75 -8.82
CA THR A 59 6.40 3.36 -7.42
C THR A 59 5.13 2.55 -7.19
N GLY A 60 4.42 2.13 -8.24
CA GLY A 60 3.05 1.61 -8.10
C GLY A 60 2.13 2.67 -7.53
#